data_AF-A0A8C6T8M2-F1
#
_entry.id   AF-A0A8C6T8M2-F1
#
_cell.length_a   1.000
_cell.length_b   1.000
_cell.length_c   1.000
_cell.angle_alpha   90.00
_cell.angle_beta   90.00
_cell.angle_gamma   90.00
#
_symmetry.space_group_name_H-M   'P 1'
#
loop_
_entity.id
_entity.type
_entity.pdbx_description
1 polymer ?
#
loop_
_entity_poly.entity_id
_entity_poly.type
_entity_poly.pdbx_seq_one_letter_code
_entity_poly.pdbx_strand_id
1 'polypeptide(L)'
;MGLVKLQLQADALYKQWIPDTNFENQTNWNTGVIPCGDAVAHFPAQRKVSVFVETAHAVKELRLPIVGEFIFNSGAGFFVPNGHEPGCESTTIKFKNTDLTKWFDPALWQSAATQDDLENKNFVFSVHEESVPCYYDHVVFKDGSSFRVDTSSNQAEIPVQCVSVFGNTFKDAGEFSRYLQTQTGQLQFHGSSSVIVGASVCGDPTGCACDNTGNRQRICDTVTCPSASCKKPLLPMGHCCDVCGAIVTIQYTSNFQLETYRQRIQHLFLGFSQYKSVQVGMSKVFRPVRLMNIIPFGAKAEIQVVVVDEASGFEAESLAREIVKDANSQGSNLGILEAGLQASSGTNDGQSGNAGMIAGIVLGIVIMLALVAILVVLVNKRVVRMPSLPPMPTMSWLQRRSGSHEELGGPLDLGYDNPMFDKPTVCPDIPSLYAPEINMSITMGRSQVHFVNPVYDEKETDFNA
;
A
#
# COMPACT_ATOMS: atom_id res chain seq x y z
N MET A 1 -12.32 39.34 19.41
CA MET A 1 -12.99 38.18 18.78
C MET A 1 -11.92 37.20 18.36
N GLY A 2 -11.92 35.99 18.92
CA GLY A 2 -10.97 34.95 18.52
C GLY A 2 -11.43 34.30 17.21
N LEU A 3 -10.56 34.29 16.20
CA LEU A 3 -10.77 33.47 15.00
C LEU A 3 -10.57 32.01 15.39
N VAL A 4 -11.68 31.27 15.52
CA VAL A 4 -11.64 29.81 15.55
C VAL A 4 -11.17 29.38 14.16
N LYS A 5 -9.89 29.02 14.03
CA LYS A 5 -9.42 28.24 12.89
C LYS A 5 -10.08 26.86 13.00
N LEU A 6 -11.16 26.67 12.26
CA LEU A 6 -11.59 25.35 11.84
C LEU A 6 -10.46 24.78 10.97
N GLN A 7 -9.57 23.99 11.59
CA GLN A 7 -8.71 23.10 10.83
C GLN A 7 -9.61 22.00 10.30
N LEU A 8 -10.02 22.13 9.03
CA LEU A 8 -10.61 21.01 8.30
C LEU A 8 -9.53 19.94 8.19
N GLN A 9 -9.74 18.85 8.93
CA GLN A 9 -8.92 17.64 8.84
C GLN A 9 -9.32 16.89 7.57
N ALA A 10 -8.40 16.08 7.03
CA ALA A 10 -8.81 15.11 6.03
C ALA A 10 -9.40 13.91 6.78
N ASP A 11 -10.67 13.60 6.50
CA ASP A 11 -11.40 12.59 7.27
C ASP A 11 -10.83 11.19 7.02
N ALA A 12 -10.75 10.42 8.11
CA ALA A 12 -10.49 8.99 8.08
C ALA A 12 -11.59 8.28 7.30
N LEU A 13 -11.25 7.32 6.44
CA LEU A 13 -12.28 6.51 5.80
C LEU A 13 -12.75 5.40 6.74
N TYR A 14 -14.03 5.07 6.63
CA TYR A 14 -14.62 3.90 7.26
C TYR A 14 -14.38 2.69 6.37
N LYS A 15 -13.66 1.70 6.89
CA LYS A 15 -13.27 0.46 6.19
C LYS A 15 -14.02 -0.71 6.78
N GLN A 16 -15.15 -1.07 6.18
CA GLN A 16 -15.99 -2.16 6.63
C GLN A 16 -15.54 -3.50 6.04
N TRP A 17 -15.29 -4.47 6.90
CA TRP A 17 -15.01 -5.85 6.50
C TRP A 17 -16.28 -6.53 5.97
N ILE A 18 -16.20 -7.12 4.77
CA ILE A 18 -17.35 -7.73 4.09
C ILE A 18 -17.63 -9.18 4.56
N PRO A 19 -16.63 -10.08 4.68
CA PRO A 19 -16.88 -11.48 5.04
C PRO A 19 -17.28 -11.68 6.50
N ASP A 20 -18.39 -12.35 6.74
CA ASP A 20 -18.78 -12.81 8.07
C ASP A 20 -18.51 -14.33 8.26
N THR A 21 -18.75 -14.80 9.48
CA THR A 21 -18.81 -16.22 9.83
C THR A 21 -20.12 -16.57 10.53
N ASN A 22 -21.20 -15.85 10.19
CA ASN A 22 -22.53 -16.03 10.78
C ASN A 22 -23.15 -17.36 10.30
N PHE A 23 -23.99 -17.97 11.14
CA PHE A 23 -24.68 -19.22 10.84
C PHE A 23 -25.73 -19.04 9.73
N GLU A 24 -26.45 -17.92 9.74
CA GLU A 24 -27.52 -17.57 8.82
C GLU A 24 -27.03 -17.17 7.41
N ASN A 25 -25.72 -16.93 7.23
CA ASN A 25 -25.20 -16.60 5.92
C ASN A 25 -24.99 -17.87 5.07
N GLN A 26 -25.85 -18.06 4.07
CA GLN A 26 -25.78 -19.13 3.07
C GLN A 26 -24.41 -19.27 2.42
N THR A 27 -23.65 -18.17 2.23
CA THR A 27 -22.33 -18.24 1.59
C THR A 27 -21.30 -18.96 2.44
N ASN A 28 -21.52 -19.09 3.76
CA ASN A 28 -20.61 -19.80 4.68
C ASN A 28 -20.79 -21.33 4.63
N TRP A 29 -21.81 -21.83 3.94
CA TRP A 29 -22.09 -23.27 3.82
C TRP A 29 -21.69 -23.83 2.46
N ASN A 30 -21.14 -25.06 2.44
CA ASN A 30 -20.60 -25.68 1.23
C ASN A 30 -21.65 -25.91 0.12
N THR A 31 -22.92 -26.08 0.48
CA THR A 31 -24.06 -26.25 -0.43
C THR A 31 -24.73 -24.93 -0.83
N GLY A 32 -24.39 -23.80 -0.20
CA GLY A 32 -25.15 -22.55 -0.32
C GLY A 32 -26.50 -22.57 0.41
N VAL A 33 -26.73 -23.53 1.31
CA VAL A 33 -27.99 -23.70 2.05
C VAL A 33 -27.69 -23.75 3.55
N ILE A 34 -28.50 -23.05 4.36
CA ILE A 34 -28.41 -23.08 5.84
C ILE A 34 -28.94 -24.42 6.34
N PRO A 35 -28.31 -25.09 7.32
CA PRO A 35 -28.84 -26.32 7.90
C PRO A 35 -30.23 -26.13 8.52
N CYS A 36 -31.16 -27.01 8.15
CA CYS A 36 -32.52 -27.12 8.68
C CYS A 36 -32.67 -28.38 9.57
N GLY A 37 -33.87 -28.64 10.08
CA GLY A 37 -34.15 -29.58 11.15
C GLY A 37 -33.78 -31.06 10.92
N ASP A 38 -33.77 -31.53 9.68
CA ASP A 38 -33.26 -32.86 9.31
C ASP A 38 -31.78 -32.89 8.90
N ALA A 39 -31.15 -31.73 8.73
CA ALA A 39 -29.78 -31.62 8.30
C ALA A 39 -28.80 -31.72 9.49
N VAL A 40 -27.61 -32.24 9.20
CA VAL A 40 -26.46 -32.23 10.11
C VAL A 40 -25.61 -31.01 9.81
N ALA A 41 -25.57 -30.06 10.74
CA ALA A 41 -24.69 -28.90 10.68
C ALA A 41 -23.27 -29.31 11.09
N HIS A 42 -22.33 -29.35 10.14
CA HIS A 42 -20.98 -29.87 10.37
C HIS A 42 -19.90 -28.80 10.26
N PHE A 43 -19.34 -28.44 11.41
CA PHE A 43 -18.11 -27.67 11.51
C PHE A 43 -16.92 -28.66 11.56
N PRO A 44 -15.95 -28.58 10.63
CA PRO A 44 -14.84 -29.52 10.61
C PRO A 44 -13.95 -29.36 11.85
N ALA A 45 -13.66 -30.47 12.54
CA ALA A 45 -12.97 -30.52 13.83
C ALA A 45 -11.66 -29.71 13.90
N GLN A 46 -10.92 -29.68 12.80
CA GLN A 46 -9.61 -29.01 12.66
C GLN A 46 -9.68 -27.50 12.40
N ARG A 47 -10.88 -26.92 12.18
CA ARG A 47 -11.05 -25.49 11.89
C ARG A 47 -11.13 -24.68 13.18
N LYS A 48 -10.61 -23.45 13.11
CA LYS A 48 -10.76 -22.42 14.15
C LYS A 48 -11.80 -21.41 13.69
N VAL A 49 -12.90 -21.25 14.42
CA VAL A 49 -13.98 -20.34 14.02
C VAL A 49 -14.77 -19.82 15.21
N SER A 50 -15.07 -18.52 15.20
CA SER A 50 -16.18 -17.92 15.94
C SER A 50 -17.39 -17.88 15.02
N VAL A 51 -18.57 -18.30 15.49
CA VAL A 51 -19.81 -18.32 14.71
C VAL A 51 -20.89 -17.53 15.43
N PHE A 52 -21.32 -16.42 14.84
CA PHE A 52 -22.47 -15.67 15.33
C PHE A 52 -23.76 -16.38 14.91
N VAL A 53 -24.72 -16.44 15.83
CA VAL A 53 -26.05 -17.02 15.61
C VAL A 53 -27.07 -15.94 15.98
N GLU A 54 -27.81 -15.47 15.00
CA GLU A 54 -28.79 -14.40 15.14
C GLU A 54 -30.13 -14.90 15.70
N THR A 55 -30.56 -16.10 15.29
CA THR A 55 -31.89 -16.65 15.59
C THR A 55 -31.85 -18.12 16.04
N ALA A 56 -32.99 -18.71 16.39
CA ALA A 56 -33.09 -20.09 16.82
C ALA A 56 -33.25 -21.04 15.64
N HIS A 57 -32.37 -22.06 15.52
CA HIS A 57 -32.36 -23.00 14.40
C HIS A 57 -32.71 -24.42 14.82
N ALA A 58 -33.56 -25.08 14.01
CA ALA A 58 -33.76 -26.53 14.08
C ALA A 58 -32.59 -27.23 13.38
N VAL A 59 -31.95 -28.20 14.04
CA VAL A 59 -30.94 -29.07 13.44
C VAL A 59 -31.04 -30.49 13.99
N LYS A 60 -30.74 -31.49 13.15
CA LYS A 60 -30.76 -32.91 13.55
C LYS A 60 -29.56 -33.26 14.43
N GLU A 61 -28.41 -32.69 14.09
CA GLU A 61 -27.14 -32.88 14.79
C GLU A 61 -26.24 -31.66 14.50
N LEU A 62 -25.60 -31.14 15.54
CA LEU A 62 -24.60 -30.08 15.43
C LEU A 62 -23.21 -30.66 15.79
N ARG A 63 -22.33 -30.77 14.79
CA ARG A 63 -20.94 -31.23 14.99
C ARG A 63 -20.02 -30.02 15.10
N LEU A 64 -19.51 -29.78 16.30
CA LEU A 64 -18.69 -28.62 16.66
C LEU A 64 -17.21 -28.76 16.24
N PRO A 65 -16.48 -27.64 16.03
CA PRO A 65 -15.02 -27.68 15.91
C PRO A 65 -14.36 -28.01 17.26
N ILE A 66 -13.09 -28.44 17.25
CA ILE A 66 -12.34 -28.66 18.51
C ILE A 66 -12.00 -27.32 19.17
N VAL A 67 -11.74 -26.28 18.36
CA VAL A 67 -11.38 -24.93 18.82
C VAL A 67 -12.28 -23.93 18.13
N GLY A 68 -13.24 -23.38 18.86
CA GLY A 68 -14.19 -22.40 18.32
C GLY A 68 -15.19 -21.95 19.36
N GLU A 69 -16.10 -21.07 18.96
CA GLU A 69 -17.16 -20.56 19.82
C GLU A 69 -18.42 -20.22 19.01
N PHE A 70 -19.56 -20.19 19.70
CA PHE A 70 -20.83 -19.75 19.15
C PHE A 70 -21.33 -18.56 19.96
N ILE A 71 -21.52 -17.43 19.29
CA ILE A 71 -21.97 -16.16 19.87
C ILE A 71 -23.47 -16.07 19.61
N PHE A 72 -24.27 -16.36 20.63
CA PHE A 72 -25.72 -16.34 20.55
C PHE A 72 -26.26 -14.94 20.81
N ASN A 73 -27.01 -14.40 19.85
CA ASN A 73 -27.84 -13.23 20.06
C ASN A 73 -29.00 -13.53 21.04
N SER A 74 -29.68 -12.49 21.53
CA SER A 74 -30.87 -12.63 22.37
C SER A 74 -31.98 -13.40 21.64
N GLY A 75 -32.26 -14.63 22.09
CA GLY A 75 -33.24 -15.52 21.47
C GLY A 75 -32.68 -16.50 20.44
N ALA A 76 -31.37 -16.45 20.18
CA ALA A 76 -30.68 -17.43 19.34
C ALA A 76 -30.43 -18.76 20.08
N GLY A 77 -30.24 -19.84 19.32
CA GLY A 77 -29.99 -21.16 19.88
C GLY A 77 -30.15 -22.28 18.86
N PHE A 78 -29.92 -23.51 19.31
CA PHE A 78 -30.15 -24.73 18.52
C PHE A 78 -31.11 -25.66 19.23
N PHE A 79 -32.03 -26.26 18.50
CA PHE A 79 -32.95 -27.27 19.01
C PHE A 79 -33.10 -28.43 18.02
N VAL A 80 -33.48 -29.61 18.52
CA VAL A 80 -33.79 -30.77 17.70
C VAL A 80 -35.30 -30.82 17.45
N PRO A 81 -35.79 -30.88 16.20
CA PRO A 81 -37.22 -30.93 15.92
C PRO A 81 -37.83 -32.29 16.27
N ASN A 82 -39.12 -32.29 16.61
CA ASN A 82 -39.88 -33.52 16.85
C ASN A 82 -40.43 -34.08 15.52
N GLY A 83 -39.62 -34.86 14.82
CA GLY A 83 -39.97 -35.50 13.55
C GLY A 83 -39.35 -34.80 12.34
N HIS A 84 -39.77 -35.24 11.14
CA HIS A 84 -39.30 -34.71 9.86
C HIS A 84 -39.83 -33.30 9.59
N GLU A 85 -38.96 -32.39 9.16
CA GLU A 85 -39.30 -31.04 8.72
C GLU A 85 -39.62 -31.03 7.21
N PRO A 86 -40.87 -30.72 6.80
CA PRO A 86 -41.26 -30.75 5.39
C PRO A 86 -40.42 -29.80 4.53
N GLY A 87 -39.73 -30.35 3.54
CA GLY A 87 -38.84 -29.60 2.65
C GLY A 87 -37.39 -29.50 3.13
N CYS A 88 -37.05 -30.05 4.30
CA CYS A 88 -35.66 -30.19 4.72
C CYS A 88 -35.05 -31.51 4.22
N GLU A 89 -33.93 -31.44 3.50
CA GLU A 89 -33.20 -32.64 3.08
C GLU A 89 -32.28 -33.15 4.20
N SER A 90 -32.40 -34.44 4.56
CA SER A 90 -31.56 -35.10 5.57
C SER A 90 -30.12 -35.33 5.09
N THR A 91 -29.35 -34.25 4.94
CA THR A 91 -27.96 -34.23 4.43
C THR A 91 -26.98 -33.70 5.47
N THR A 92 -25.67 -33.85 5.23
CA THR A 92 -24.63 -33.21 6.04
C THR A 92 -24.10 -31.97 5.33
N ILE A 93 -24.43 -30.80 5.86
CA ILE A 93 -24.05 -29.50 5.32
C ILE A 93 -22.83 -29.00 6.12
N LYS A 94 -21.77 -28.65 5.40
CA LYS A 94 -20.45 -28.37 5.98
C LYS A 94 -20.16 -26.88 5.97
N PHE A 95 -19.71 -26.35 7.10
CA PHE A 95 -19.22 -24.97 7.18
C PHE A 95 -17.91 -24.85 6.37
N LYS A 96 -17.77 -23.76 5.61
CA LYS A 96 -16.63 -23.53 4.72
C LYS A 96 -15.36 -23.20 5.50
N ASN A 97 -14.24 -23.21 4.79
CA ASN A 97 -12.97 -22.76 5.33
C ASN A 97 -12.95 -21.22 5.43
N THR A 98 -12.84 -20.72 6.66
CA THR A 98 -12.75 -19.30 7.00
C THR A 98 -11.31 -18.78 7.11
N ASP A 99 -10.29 -19.64 6.97
CA ASP A 99 -8.87 -19.25 7.00
C ASP A 99 -8.37 -18.62 5.68
N LEU A 100 -9.25 -18.30 4.73
CA LEU A 100 -8.89 -17.83 3.38
C LEU A 100 -9.01 -16.31 3.18
N THR A 101 -9.68 -15.62 4.10
CA THR A 101 -10.04 -14.21 4.01
C THR A 101 -8.91 -13.34 4.57
N LYS A 102 -8.25 -12.55 3.72
CA LYS A 102 -7.03 -11.81 4.05
C LYS A 102 -7.30 -10.32 4.28
N TRP A 103 -6.65 -9.75 5.29
CA TRP A 103 -6.69 -8.31 5.54
C TRP A 103 -6.25 -7.47 4.33
N PHE A 104 -5.26 -7.95 3.58
CA PHE A 104 -4.72 -7.25 2.41
C PHE A 104 -5.39 -7.64 1.08
N ASP A 105 -6.56 -8.30 1.11
CA ASP A 105 -7.38 -8.50 -0.08
C ASP A 105 -8.35 -7.32 -0.26
N PRO A 106 -8.18 -6.47 -1.30
CA PRO A 106 -9.00 -5.28 -1.50
C PRO A 106 -10.45 -5.58 -1.86
N ALA A 107 -10.78 -6.82 -2.26
CA ALA A 107 -12.16 -7.22 -2.57
C ALA A 107 -12.97 -7.58 -1.30
N LEU A 108 -12.33 -7.66 -0.13
CA LEU A 108 -12.96 -8.02 1.14
C LEU A 108 -13.31 -6.78 2.01
N TRP A 109 -13.11 -5.58 1.49
CA TRP A 109 -13.37 -4.31 2.18
C TRP A 109 -14.33 -3.40 1.40
N GLN A 110 -15.24 -2.76 2.13
CA GLN A 110 -16.04 -1.63 1.67
C GLN A 110 -15.50 -0.34 2.28
N SER A 111 -15.40 0.71 1.47
CA SER A 111 -14.90 2.02 1.89
C SER A 111 -16.02 3.05 1.84
N ALA A 112 -16.15 3.89 2.86
CA ALA A 112 -17.07 5.03 2.87
C ALA A 112 -16.46 6.23 3.61
N ALA A 113 -16.98 7.43 3.35
CA ALA A 113 -16.54 8.66 4.03
C ALA A 113 -17.10 8.76 5.45
N THR A 114 -18.28 8.19 5.71
CA THR A 114 -18.96 8.22 7.01
C THR A 114 -19.56 6.86 7.37
N GLN A 115 -19.91 6.69 8.65
CA GLN A 115 -20.70 5.53 9.11
C GLN A 115 -22.08 5.47 8.42
N ASP A 116 -22.76 6.61 8.28
CA ASP A 116 -24.05 6.71 7.58
C ASP A 116 -23.92 6.27 6.11
N ASP A 117 -22.80 6.57 5.46
CA ASP A 117 -22.53 6.14 4.08
C ASP A 117 -22.28 4.62 3.98
N LEU A 118 -21.69 3.96 4.99
CA LEU A 118 -21.63 2.49 5.02
C LEU A 118 -23.04 1.88 5.07
N GLU A 119 -23.90 2.40 5.95
CA GLU A 119 -25.25 1.89 6.17
C GLU A 119 -26.15 2.10 4.94
N ASN A 120 -26.03 3.27 4.29
CA ASN A 120 -26.72 3.59 3.05
C ASN A 120 -26.07 2.99 1.79
N LYS A 121 -24.92 2.31 1.92
CA LYS A 121 -24.14 1.70 0.82
C LYS A 121 -23.61 2.70 -0.21
N ASN A 122 -23.34 3.92 0.24
CA ASN A 122 -22.69 5.00 -0.53
C ASN A 122 -21.17 4.79 -0.54
N PHE A 123 -20.70 3.72 -1.19
CA PHE A 123 -19.29 3.37 -1.18
C PHE A 123 -18.43 4.30 -2.04
N VAL A 124 -17.22 4.58 -1.55
CA VAL A 124 -16.22 5.42 -2.22
C VAL A 124 -15.22 4.53 -2.94
N PHE A 125 -15.04 4.77 -4.25
CA PHE A 125 -14.00 4.09 -5.03
C PHE A 125 -12.61 4.51 -4.56
N SER A 126 -11.72 3.53 -4.41
CA SER A 126 -10.32 3.70 -4.01
C SER A 126 -9.41 2.86 -4.92
N VAL A 127 -8.14 3.23 -5.03
CA VAL A 127 -7.15 2.36 -5.68
C VAL A 127 -6.82 1.16 -4.79
N HIS A 128 -6.37 0.03 -5.34
CA HIS A 128 -6.20 -1.22 -4.59
C HIS A 128 -5.41 -1.12 -3.27
N GLU A 129 -4.30 -0.35 -3.22
CA GLU A 129 -3.53 -0.11 -1.99
C GLU A 129 -4.30 0.71 -0.93
N GLU A 130 -5.34 1.43 -1.35
CA GLU A 130 -6.20 2.26 -0.51
C GLU A 130 -7.59 1.64 -0.28
N SER A 131 -7.96 0.55 -0.97
CA SER A 131 -9.21 -0.18 -0.71
C SER A 131 -9.14 -0.98 0.59
N VAL A 132 -7.95 -1.48 0.94
CA VAL A 132 -7.63 -2.08 2.25
C VAL A 132 -7.34 -0.98 3.29
N PRO A 133 -7.45 -1.25 4.61
CA PRO A 133 -7.27 -0.23 5.63
C PRO A 133 -5.90 0.47 5.62
N CYS A 134 -5.93 1.80 5.73
CA CYS A 134 -4.77 2.68 5.83
C CYS A 134 -4.48 3.07 7.29
N TYR A 135 -3.28 3.64 7.54
CA TYR A 135 -2.86 4.14 8.86
C TYR A 135 -3.89 5.02 9.57
N TYR A 136 -4.62 5.85 8.81
CA TYR A 136 -5.54 6.87 9.34
C TYR A 136 -6.98 6.38 9.47
N ASP A 137 -7.31 5.16 9.05
CA ASP A 137 -8.71 4.73 8.86
C ASP A 137 -9.36 4.14 10.11
N HIS A 138 -10.70 4.20 10.12
CA HIS A 138 -11.54 3.49 11.08
C HIS A 138 -11.96 2.14 10.48
N VAL A 139 -11.40 1.05 11.00
CA VAL A 139 -11.76 -0.31 10.62
C VAL A 139 -13.06 -0.72 11.32
N VAL A 140 -14.03 -1.24 10.58
CA VAL A 140 -15.33 -1.66 11.09
C VAL A 140 -15.57 -3.13 10.78
N PHE A 141 -15.71 -3.93 11.84
CA PHE A 141 -16.36 -5.23 11.76
C PHE A 141 -17.82 -5.06 12.17
N LYS A 142 -18.73 -5.56 11.33
CA LYS A 142 -20.18 -5.34 11.48
C LYS A 142 -20.67 -5.80 12.86
N ASP A 143 -21.51 -4.99 13.50
CA ASP A 143 -22.17 -5.39 14.75
C ASP A 143 -23.21 -6.50 14.50
N GLY A 144 -23.49 -7.32 15.52
CA GLY A 144 -24.32 -8.51 15.40
C GLY A 144 -23.75 -9.51 14.38
N SER A 145 -22.43 -9.69 14.39
CA SER A 145 -21.72 -10.54 13.43
C SER A 145 -20.43 -11.09 14.05
N SER A 146 -19.96 -12.23 13.54
CA SER A 146 -18.59 -12.71 13.75
C SER A 146 -17.86 -12.74 12.42
N PHE A 147 -16.53 -12.82 12.47
CA PHE A 147 -15.67 -12.88 11.30
C PHE A 147 -14.42 -13.69 11.58
N ARG A 148 -13.60 -13.89 10.55
CA ARG A 148 -12.22 -14.37 10.66
C ARG A 148 -11.37 -13.71 9.59
N VAL A 149 -10.20 -13.18 9.98
CA VAL A 149 -9.31 -12.41 9.11
C VAL A 149 -7.84 -12.78 9.32
N ASP A 150 -7.16 -13.07 8.20
CA ASP A 150 -5.71 -13.24 8.15
C ASP A 150 -5.02 -11.86 8.10
N THR A 151 -4.46 -11.45 9.23
CA THR A 151 -3.68 -10.23 9.43
C THR A 151 -2.21 -10.40 9.07
N SER A 152 -1.82 -11.46 8.36
CA SER A 152 -0.42 -11.62 7.92
C SER A 152 0.00 -10.50 6.96
N SER A 153 0.96 -9.66 7.37
CA SER A 153 1.53 -8.56 6.60
C SER A 153 3.05 -8.75 6.38
N ASN A 154 3.69 -7.80 5.70
CA ASN A 154 5.15 -7.73 5.57
C ASN A 154 5.85 -7.06 6.76
N GLN A 155 5.09 -6.58 7.76
CA GLN A 155 5.54 -5.93 8.98
C GLN A 155 5.08 -6.72 10.22
N ALA A 156 5.59 -6.40 11.40
CA ALA A 156 5.11 -7.03 12.65
C ALA A 156 3.72 -6.51 13.07
N GLU A 157 3.38 -5.29 12.67
CA GLU A 157 2.21 -4.55 13.12
C GLU A 157 1.46 -3.93 11.94
N ILE A 158 0.14 -3.83 12.06
CA ILE A 158 -0.76 -3.14 11.12
C ILE A 158 -1.41 -1.97 11.88
N PRO A 159 -0.88 -0.75 11.78
CA PRO A 159 -1.46 0.42 12.43
C PRO A 159 -2.71 0.92 11.72
N VAL A 160 -3.74 1.21 12.50
CA VAL A 160 -4.97 1.92 12.07
C VAL A 160 -5.40 2.91 13.17
N GLN A 161 -6.29 3.86 12.85
CA GLN A 161 -6.75 4.86 13.81
C GLN A 161 -7.55 4.19 14.94
N CYS A 162 -8.57 3.43 14.57
CA CYS A 162 -9.38 2.66 15.52
C CYS A 162 -10.08 1.47 14.84
N VAL A 163 -10.52 0.50 15.66
CA VAL A 163 -11.22 -0.71 15.20
C VAL A 163 -12.54 -0.82 15.96
N SER A 164 -13.65 -1.01 15.26
CA SER A 164 -14.94 -1.41 15.85
C SER A 164 -15.16 -2.91 15.76
N VAL A 165 -15.49 -3.56 16.87
CA VAL A 165 -15.93 -4.97 16.95
C VAL A 165 -17.07 -5.10 17.96
N PHE A 166 -18.13 -5.84 17.62
CA PHE A 166 -19.33 -6.02 18.47
C PHE A 166 -19.89 -4.69 19.03
N GLY A 167 -20.04 -3.68 18.17
CA GLY A 167 -20.53 -2.36 18.55
C GLY A 167 -19.57 -1.50 19.40
N ASN A 168 -18.42 -2.03 19.81
CA ASN A 168 -17.43 -1.33 20.64
C ASN A 168 -16.27 -0.81 19.78
N THR A 169 -15.93 0.48 19.89
CA THR A 169 -14.81 1.10 19.16
C THR A 169 -13.56 1.21 20.02
N PHE A 170 -12.56 0.40 19.71
CA PHE A 170 -11.25 0.40 20.35
C PHE A 170 -10.37 1.53 19.80
N LYS A 171 -10.04 2.50 20.66
CA LYS A 171 -9.12 3.61 20.37
C LYS A 171 -7.82 3.54 21.18
N ASP A 172 -7.82 2.79 22.29
CA ASP A 172 -6.64 2.55 23.12
C ASP A 172 -5.93 1.25 22.73
N ALA A 173 -4.62 1.33 22.53
CA ALA A 173 -3.80 0.20 22.11
C ALA A 173 -3.74 -0.91 23.18
N GLY A 174 -3.74 -0.56 24.47
CA GLY A 174 -3.72 -1.52 25.57
C GLY A 174 -5.03 -2.27 25.71
N GLU A 175 -6.17 -1.60 25.48
CA GLU A 175 -7.49 -2.23 25.44
C GLU A 175 -7.64 -3.19 24.26
N PHE A 176 -7.26 -2.76 23.05
CA PHE A 176 -7.34 -3.64 21.89
C PHE A 176 -6.37 -4.83 21.98
N SER A 177 -5.16 -4.63 22.52
CA SER A 177 -4.22 -5.72 22.77
C SER A 177 -4.79 -6.75 23.75
N ARG A 178 -5.46 -6.31 24.84
CA ARG A 178 -6.18 -7.22 25.74
C ARG A 178 -7.31 -7.96 25.03
N TYR A 179 -8.04 -7.31 24.12
CA TYR A 179 -9.06 -7.96 23.31
C TYR A 179 -8.47 -9.06 22.41
N LEU A 180 -7.38 -8.77 21.68
CA LEU A 180 -6.68 -9.74 20.83
C LEU A 180 -6.11 -10.93 21.60
N GLN A 181 -5.84 -10.79 22.90
CA GLN A 181 -5.40 -11.87 23.78
C GLN A 181 -6.54 -12.79 24.24
N THR A 182 -7.81 -12.40 24.12
CA THR A 182 -8.97 -13.25 24.45
C THR A 182 -9.13 -14.42 23.46
N GLN A 183 -9.87 -15.46 23.86
CA GLN A 183 -10.21 -16.57 22.96
C GLN A 183 -10.94 -16.09 21.70
N THR A 184 -11.95 -15.22 21.86
CA THR A 184 -12.67 -14.58 20.75
C THR A 184 -11.73 -13.79 19.84
N GLY A 185 -10.85 -12.96 20.41
CA GLY A 185 -9.85 -12.18 19.66
C GLY A 185 -8.95 -13.07 18.80
N GLN A 186 -8.45 -14.18 19.34
CA GLN A 186 -7.61 -15.15 18.63
C GLN A 186 -8.37 -16.02 17.60
N LEU A 187 -9.69 -16.17 17.76
CA LEU A 187 -10.55 -16.86 16.80
C LEU A 187 -10.91 -15.96 15.62
N GLN A 188 -10.99 -14.64 15.83
CA GLN A 188 -11.30 -13.65 14.80
C GLN A 188 -10.05 -13.17 14.06
N PHE A 189 -9.01 -12.74 14.78
CA PHE A 189 -7.76 -12.24 14.22
C PHE A 189 -6.69 -13.32 14.29
N HIS A 190 -6.06 -13.64 13.16
CA HIS A 190 -4.94 -14.57 13.10
C HIS A 190 -3.95 -14.15 12.03
N GLY A 191 -2.69 -14.57 12.13
CA GLY A 191 -1.68 -14.29 11.12
C GLY A 191 -0.31 -14.02 11.73
N SER A 192 0.61 -13.52 10.91
CA SER A 192 1.97 -13.18 11.34
C SER A 192 2.13 -11.79 11.94
N SER A 193 1.09 -10.94 11.89
CA SER A 193 1.17 -9.53 12.32
C SER A 193 -0.02 -9.14 13.21
N SER A 194 0.21 -8.26 14.17
CA SER A 194 -0.83 -7.74 15.07
C SER A 194 -1.44 -6.45 14.53
N VAL A 195 -2.76 -6.30 14.59
CA VAL A 195 -3.41 -5.00 14.34
C VAL A 195 -3.25 -4.13 15.59
N ILE A 196 -2.87 -2.87 15.42
CA ILE A 196 -2.72 -1.90 16.51
C ILE A 196 -3.57 -0.66 16.24
N VAL A 197 -4.16 -0.11 17.30
CA VAL A 197 -5.02 1.08 17.25
C VAL A 197 -4.36 2.29 17.92
N GLY A 198 -4.92 3.48 17.73
CA GLY A 198 -4.40 4.72 18.30
C GLY A 198 -3.45 5.47 17.36
N ALA A 199 -3.43 5.12 16.07
CA ALA A 199 -2.78 5.95 15.06
C ALA A 199 -3.40 7.37 15.00
N SER A 200 -2.58 8.37 14.70
CA SER A 200 -3.03 9.77 14.69
C SER A 200 -4.01 10.06 13.56
N VAL A 201 -4.97 10.96 13.78
CA VAL A 201 -5.84 11.51 12.71
C VAL A 201 -5.01 12.29 11.67
N CYS A 202 -5.46 12.33 10.41
CA CYS A 202 -4.79 13.12 9.38
C CYS A 202 -4.97 14.63 9.61
N GLY A 203 -3.97 15.26 10.23
CA GLY A 203 -3.94 16.70 10.50
C GLY A 203 -3.55 17.59 9.31
N ASP A 204 -3.29 17.02 8.14
CA ASP A 204 -2.93 17.74 6.92
C ASP A 204 -4.17 17.97 6.03
N PRO A 205 -4.62 19.22 5.82
CA PRO A 205 -5.81 19.51 4.99
C PRO A 205 -5.62 19.14 3.51
N THR A 206 -4.37 18.98 3.05
CA THR A 206 -4.06 18.49 1.69
C THR A 206 -4.17 16.96 1.60
N GLY A 207 -4.49 16.28 2.70
CA GLY A 207 -4.60 14.83 2.84
C GLY A 207 -3.34 14.16 3.35
N CYS A 208 -3.47 12.87 3.64
CA CYS A 208 -2.36 11.98 4.00
C CYS A 208 -2.30 10.83 2.99
N ALA A 209 -1.12 10.23 2.82
CA ALA A 209 -0.98 9.00 2.04
C ALA A 209 -1.32 7.78 2.91
N CYS A 210 -1.82 6.72 2.27
CA CYS A 210 -2.28 5.50 2.95
C CYS A 210 -1.14 4.66 3.59
N ASP A 211 0.07 4.75 3.03
CA ASP A 211 1.30 4.04 3.42
C ASP A 211 1.29 2.50 3.28
N ASN A 212 0.31 1.93 2.57
CA ASN A 212 0.24 0.49 2.29
C ASN A 212 1.25 -0.03 1.24
N THR A 213 2.12 0.82 0.70
CA THR A 213 3.06 0.44 -0.37
C THR A 213 4.05 -0.66 0.04
N GLY A 214 4.37 -0.79 1.34
CA GLY A 214 5.15 -1.93 1.87
C GLY A 214 4.45 -3.30 1.72
N ASN A 215 3.12 -3.30 1.61
CA ASN A 215 2.30 -4.49 1.38
C ASN A 215 1.81 -4.62 -0.08
N ARG A 216 2.24 -3.73 -1.01
CA ARG A 216 1.77 -3.69 -2.40
C ARG A 216 1.76 -5.05 -3.12
N GLN A 217 2.84 -5.82 -3.02
CA GLN A 217 2.91 -7.14 -3.65
C GLN A 217 1.82 -8.07 -3.11
N ARG A 218 1.68 -8.16 -1.78
CA ARG A 218 0.67 -8.98 -1.09
C ARG A 218 -0.76 -8.58 -1.47
N ILE A 219 -1.01 -7.28 -1.64
CA ILE A 219 -2.30 -6.75 -2.10
C ILE A 219 -2.54 -7.20 -3.55
N CYS A 220 -1.60 -6.94 -4.47
CA CYS A 220 -1.76 -7.28 -5.87
C CYS A 220 -1.78 -8.79 -6.15
N ASP A 221 -1.15 -9.63 -5.31
CA ASP A 221 -1.22 -11.10 -5.40
C ASP A 221 -2.64 -11.66 -5.15
N THR A 222 -3.55 -10.86 -4.58
CA THR A 222 -4.98 -11.22 -4.43
C THR A 222 -5.86 -10.71 -5.58
N VAL A 223 -5.37 -9.76 -6.37
CA VAL A 223 -6.14 -9.08 -7.43
C VAL A 223 -5.99 -9.82 -8.76
N THR A 224 -7.11 -10.23 -9.35
CA THR A 224 -7.12 -10.74 -10.73
C THR A 224 -7.43 -9.60 -11.70
N CYS A 225 -6.42 -9.11 -12.42
CA CYS A 225 -6.59 -8.00 -13.36
C CYS A 225 -7.30 -8.45 -14.65
N PRO A 226 -8.41 -7.79 -15.05
CA PRO A 226 -9.03 -8.00 -16.35
C PRO A 226 -8.17 -7.41 -17.48
N SER A 227 -8.34 -7.94 -18.69
CA SER A 227 -7.72 -7.35 -19.89
C SER A 227 -8.38 -6.00 -20.22
N ALA A 228 -7.58 -4.93 -20.24
CA ALA A 228 -8.07 -3.59 -20.57
C ALA A 228 -8.58 -3.49 -22.03
N SER A 229 -9.74 -2.85 -22.21
CA SER A 229 -10.44 -2.70 -23.50
C SER A 229 -10.02 -1.47 -24.32
N CYS A 230 -9.33 -0.52 -23.68
CA CYS A 230 -8.95 0.77 -24.23
C CYS A 230 -7.57 0.76 -24.93
N LYS A 231 -7.35 1.77 -25.78
CA LYS A 231 -6.16 1.87 -26.66
C LYS A 231 -4.84 2.06 -25.91
N LYS A 232 -4.85 2.83 -24.82
CA LYS A 232 -3.68 3.14 -23.99
C LYS A 232 -4.08 3.02 -22.52
N PRO A 233 -4.16 1.80 -21.96
CA PRO A 233 -4.50 1.59 -20.57
C PRO A 233 -3.57 2.38 -19.63
N LEU A 234 -4.09 2.78 -18.46
CA LEU A 234 -3.38 3.61 -17.49
C LEU A 234 -3.19 2.83 -16.18
N LEU A 235 -2.03 2.97 -15.53
CA LEU A 235 -1.77 2.39 -14.22
C LEU A 235 -1.71 3.51 -13.16
N PRO A 236 -2.78 3.77 -12.39
CA PRO A 236 -2.74 4.74 -11.30
C PRO A 236 -1.76 4.31 -10.20
N MET A 237 -1.15 5.30 -9.53
CA MET A 237 -0.41 5.03 -8.29
C MET A 237 -1.35 4.41 -7.26
N GLY A 238 -0.87 3.38 -6.55
CA GLY A 238 -1.68 2.60 -5.62
C GLY A 238 -2.57 1.52 -6.27
N HIS A 239 -2.60 1.40 -7.61
CA HIS A 239 -3.41 0.39 -8.30
C HIS A 239 -2.55 -0.81 -8.78
N CYS A 240 -3.15 -2.00 -8.81
CA CYS A 240 -2.52 -3.24 -9.26
C CYS A 240 -2.69 -3.51 -10.76
N CYS A 241 -3.77 -2.99 -11.36
CA CYS A 241 -4.17 -3.28 -12.73
C CYS A 241 -4.10 -2.04 -13.63
N ASP A 242 -4.02 -2.26 -14.94
CA ASP A 242 -4.30 -1.19 -15.88
C ASP A 242 -5.82 -0.91 -15.93
N VAL A 243 -6.21 0.36 -16.04
CA VAL A 243 -7.60 0.82 -16.11
C VAL A 243 -7.87 1.62 -17.39
N CYS A 244 -9.15 1.66 -17.77
CA CYS A 244 -9.67 2.52 -18.83
C CYS A 244 -10.43 3.70 -18.23
N GLY A 245 -10.26 4.89 -18.81
CA GLY A 245 -10.68 6.16 -18.22
C GLY A 245 -9.55 7.18 -18.19
N ALA A 246 -9.41 7.88 -17.08
CA ALA A 246 -8.49 9.01 -16.97
C ALA A 246 -7.83 9.13 -15.58
N ILE A 247 -6.67 9.77 -15.58
CA ILE A 247 -5.98 10.23 -14.37
C ILE A 247 -5.78 11.73 -14.48
N VAL A 248 -6.38 12.48 -13.56
CA VAL A 248 -6.07 13.90 -13.35
C VAL A 248 -4.98 14.01 -12.28
N THR A 249 -3.96 14.82 -12.56
CA THR A 249 -2.88 15.11 -11.60
C THR A 249 -2.95 16.58 -11.21
N ILE A 250 -3.11 16.85 -9.92
CA ILE A 250 -3.27 18.20 -9.38
C ILE A 250 -2.04 18.55 -8.54
N GLN A 251 -1.37 19.62 -8.95
CA GLN A 251 -0.34 20.29 -8.15
C GLN A 251 -1.00 21.37 -7.30
N TYR A 252 -0.60 21.49 -6.04
CA TYR A 252 -1.30 22.29 -5.04
C TYR A 252 -0.38 23.15 -4.19
N THR A 253 -0.98 24.16 -3.56
CA THR A 253 -0.41 25.01 -2.51
C THR A 253 -0.81 24.51 -1.13
N SER A 254 -0.19 25.04 -0.07
CA SER A 254 -0.60 24.80 1.32
C SER A 254 -2.05 25.17 1.67
N ASN A 255 -2.76 25.88 0.78
CA ASN A 255 -4.14 26.31 0.99
C ASN A 255 -5.19 25.34 0.38
N PHE A 256 -4.74 24.31 -0.33
CA PHE A 256 -5.62 23.29 -0.90
C PHE A 256 -6.25 22.43 0.20
N GLN A 257 -7.52 22.07 0.01
CA GLN A 257 -8.30 21.28 0.96
C GLN A 257 -8.90 20.08 0.24
N LEU A 258 -8.41 18.88 0.55
CA LEU A 258 -8.74 17.65 -0.16
C LEU A 258 -10.23 17.32 -0.06
N GLU A 259 -10.79 17.35 1.15
CA GLU A 259 -12.21 17.05 1.38
C GLU A 259 -13.13 18.03 0.69
N THR A 260 -12.85 19.33 0.80
CA THR A 260 -13.61 20.39 0.12
C THR A 260 -13.59 20.21 -1.40
N TYR A 261 -12.46 19.79 -1.96
CA TYR A 261 -12.35 19.55 -3.40
C TYR A 261 -13.02 18.22 -3.84
N ARG A 262 -12.97 17.17 -3.02
CA ARG A 262 -13.72 15.91 -3.23
C ARG A 262 -15.23 16.17 -3.24
N GLN A 263 -15.74 16.87 -2.22
CA GLN A 263 -17.14 17.30 -2.13
C GLN A 263 -17.56 18.18 -3.32
N ARG A 264 -16.68 19.08 -3.78
CA ARG A 264 -16.91 19.90 -4.97
C ARG A 264 -17.11 19.03 -6.22
N ILE A 265 -16.26 18.03 -6.45
CA ILE A 265 -16.42 17.13 -7.61
C ILE A 265 -17.72 16.33 -7.51
N GLN A 266 -18.03 15.80 -6.33
CA GLN A 266 -19.24 15.02 -6.09
C GLN A 266 -20.51 15.84 -6.36
N HIS A 267 -20.56 17.08 -5.85
CA HIS A 267 -21.72 17.96 -6.02
C HIS A 267 -21.84 18.55 -7.43
N LEU A 268 -20.73 18.98 -8.04
CA LEU A 268 -20.76 19.65 -9.35
C LEU A 268 -20.86 18.70 -10.54
N PHE A 269 -20.42 17.46 -10.41
CA PHE A 269 -20.36 16.54 -11.56
C PHE A 269 -21.07 15.22 -11.32
N LEU A 270 -20.77 14.51 -10.21
CA LEU A 270 -21.32 13.16 -9.98
C LEU A 270 -22.82 13.13 -9.67
N GLY A 271 -23.42 14.30 -9.38
CA GLY A 271 -24.88 14.45 -9.32
C GLY A 271 -25.60 14.38 -10.67
N PHE A 272 -24.90 14.48 -11.81
CA PHE A 272 -25.51 14.40 -13.14
C PHE A 272 -25.72 12.96 -13.60
N SER A 273 -26.89 12.67 -14.17
CA SER A 273 -27.27 11.34 -14.63
C SER A 273 -26.35 10.75 -15.70
N GLN A 274 -25.63 11.60 -16.43
CA GLN A 274 -24.64 11.22 -17.45
C GLN A 274 -23.34 10.61 -16.89
N TYR A 275 -23.11 10.70 -15.57
CA TYR A 275 -21.93 10.17 -14.89
C TYR A 275 -22.28 9.12 -13.82
N LYS A 276 -23.50 8.56 -13.85
CA LYS A 276 -23.98 7.59 -12.86
C LYS A 276 -23.15 6.29 -12.83
N SER A 277 -22.55 5.94 -13.97
CA SER A 277 -21.64 4.81 -14.22
C SER A 277 -20.17 5.12 -13.87
N VAL A 278 -19.83 6.38 -13.58
CA VAL A 278 -18.45 6.83 -13.40
C VAL A 278 -18.06 6.83 -11.93
N GLN A 279 -16.94 6.17 -11.63
CA GLN A 279 -16.37 6.13 -10.29
C GLN A 279 -15.14 7.04 -10.20
N VAL A 280 -15.01 7.74 -9.07
CA VAL A 280 -13.92 8.70 -8.82
C VAL A 280 -13.24 8.39 -7.51
N GLY A 281 -11.93 8.17 -7.56
CA GLY A 281 -11.05 8.08 -6.38
C GLY A 281 -10.13 9.30 -6.34
N MET A 282 -9.88 9.85 -5.16
CA MET A 282 -9.03 11.03 -4.99
C MET A 282 -8.09 10.87 -3.80
N SER A 283 -6.79 10.93 -4.07
CA SER A 283 -5.76 10.49 -3.13
C SER A 283 -4.49 11.34 -3.22
N LYS A 284 -3.80 11.53 -2.10
CA LYS A 284 -2.48 12.18 -2.07
C LYS A 284 -1.38 11.14 -2.30
N VAL A 285 -0.63 11.29 -3.38
CA VAL A 285 0.40 10.34 -3.81
C VAL A 285 1.78 11.00 -3.86
N PHE A 286 2.83 10.21 -3.62
CA PHE A 286 4.23 10.66 -3.65
C PHE A 286 4.93 10.16 -4.90
N ARG A 287 5.04 11.01 -5.91
CA ARG A 287 5.66 10.66 -7.19
C ARG A 287 7.19 10.70 -7.07
N PRO A 288 7.92 9.62 -7.38
CA PRO A 288 9.38 9.63 -7.34
C PRO A 288 9.95 10.55 -8.42
N VAL A 289 10.75 11.54 -8.00
CA VAL A 289 11.46 12.46 -8.88
C VAL A 289 12.79 11.82 -9.25
N ARG A 290 13.12 11.79 -10.55
CA ARG A 290 14.41 11.26 -11.03
C ARG A 290 15.20 12.32 -11.79
N LEU A 291 16.42 12.59 -11.35
CA LEU A 291 17.40 13.36 -12.09
C LEU A 291 17.85 12.55 -13.32
N MET A 292 17.83 13.18 -14.51
CA MET A 292 18.14 12.54 -15.79
C MET A 292 17.36 11.23 -16.04
N ASN A 293 16.12 11.13 -15.52
CA ASN A 293 15.23 9.95 -15.58
C ASN A 293 15.73 8.65 -14.92
N ILE A 294 16.96 8.63 -14.39
CA ILE A 294 17.63 7.42 -13.90
C ILE A 294 17.91 7.51 -12.39
N ILE A 295 18.38 8.66 -11.89
CA ILE A 295 18.88 8.80 -10.52
C ILE A 295 17.74 9.30 -9.61
N PRO A 296 17.32 8.57 -8.56
CA PRO A 296 16.30 9.06 -7.63
C PRO A 296 16.79 10.32 -6.90
N PHE A 297 15.97 11.38 -6.90
CA PHE A 297 16.29 12.70 -6.35
C PHE A 297 15.25 13.17 -5.30
N GLY A 298 14.40 12.26 -4.81
CA GLY A 298 13.34 12.51 -3.84
C GLY A 298 11.96 12.11 -4.37
N ALA A 299 10.91 12.60 -3.72
CA ALA A 299 9.54 12.46 -4.16
C ALA A 299 8.79 13.78 -4.05
N LYS A 300 7.83 14.00 -4.95
CA LYS A 300 6.95 15.17 -4.98
C LYS A 300 5.52 14.72 -4.66
N ALA A 301 4.89 15.37 -3.69
CA ALA A 301 3.49 15.12 -3.39
C ALA A 301 2.58 15.78 -4.43
N GLU A 302 1.66 15.01 -5.00
CA GLU A 302 0.66 15.45 -5.99
C GLU A 302 -0.69 14.81 -5.61
N ILE A 303 -1.83 15.43 -5.93
CA ILE A 303 -3.12 14.77 -5.78
C ILE A 303 -3.45 14.03 -7.08
N GLN A 304 -3.75 12.75 -6.97
CA GLN A 304 -4.22 11.91 -8.05
C GLN A 304 -5.74 11.80 -7.97
N VAL A 305 -6.44 12.16 -9.04
CA VAL A 305 -7.85 11.83 -9.23
C VAL A 305 -7.94 10.74 -10.30
N VAL A 306 -8.38 9.55 -9.90
CA VAL A 306 -8.61 8.42 -10.79
C VAL A 306 -10.08 8.42 -11.17
N VAL A 307 -10.38 8.44 -12.47
CA VAL A 307 -11.73 8.44 -13.00
C VAL A 307 -11.88 7.23 -13.93
N VAL A 308 -12.82 6.34 -13.64
CA VAL A 308 -13.06 5.10 -14.40
C VAL A 308 -14.55 4.91 -14.66
N ASP A 309 -14.87 4.26 -15.78
CA ASP A 309 -16.24 3.81 -16.11
C ASP A 309 -16.23 2.29 -16.41
N GLU A 310 -17.41 1.66 -16.34
CA GLU A 310 -17.57 0.22 -16.54
C GLU A 310 -17.29 -0.25 -17.99
N ALA A 311 -17.04 0.67 -18.94
CA ALA A 311 -17.05 0.38 -20.36
C ALA A 311 -15.67 0.49 -21.02
N SER A 312 -15.29 1.70 -21.42
CA SER A 312 -14.12 1.95 -22.29
C SER A 312 -13.36 3.23 -21.96
N GLY A 313 -13.79 3.96 -20.94
CA GLY A 313 -13.14 5.17 -20.44
C GLY A 313 -13.66 6.49 -21.03
N PHE A 314 -14.63 6.47 -21.95
CA PHE A 314 -15.09 7.71 -22.61
C PHE A 314 -15.87 8.65 -21.69
N GLU A 315 -16.73 8.12 -20.80
CA GLU A 315 -17.49 8.95 -19.86
C GLU A 315 -16.55 9.49 -18.78
N ALA A 316 -15.65 8.64 -18.29
CA ALA A 316 -14.58 9.00 -17.38
C ALA A 316 -13.63 10.07 -17.95
N GLU A 317 -13.24 9.97 -19.22
CA GLU A 317 -12.41 10.98 -19.89
C GLU A 317 -13.14 12.31 -20.10
N SER A 318 -14.45 12.28 -20.38
CA SER A 318 -15.27 13.49 -20.48
C SER A 318 -15.31 14.22 -19.13
N LEU A 319 -15.65 13.49 -18.06
CA LEU A 319 -15.65 14.01 -16.70
C LEU A 319 -14.27 14.56 -16.28
N ALA A 320 -13.20 13.84 -16.59
CA ALA A 320 -11.84 14.27 -16.24
C ALA A 320 -11.42 15.59 -16.93
N ARG A 321 -11.89 15.85 -18.16
CA ARG A 321 -11.70 17.15 -18.83
C ARG A 321 -12.48 18.26 -18.15
N GLU A 322 -13.69 18.00 -17.67
CA GLU A 322 -14.49 18.97 -16.91
C GLU A 322 -13.84 19.29 -15.56
N ILE A 323 -13.33 18.28 -14.85
CA ILE A 323 -12.55 18.47 -13.60
C ILE A 323 -11.30 19.32 -13.86
N VAL A 324 -10.53 19.04 -14.93
CA VAL A 324 -9.33 19.83 -15.29
C VAL A 324 -9.70 21.27 -15.68
N LYS A 325 -10.81 21.47 -16.40
CA LYS A 325 -11.32 22.79 -16.75
C LYS A 325 -11.73 23.59 -15.51
N ASP A 326 -12.45 22.97 -14.57
CA ASP A 326 -12.81 23.61 -13.30
C ASP A 326 -11.55 23.96 -12.48
N ALA A 327 -10.65 22.99 -12.28
CA ALA A 327 -9.39 23.17 -11.57
C ALA A 327 -8.53 24.30 -12.15
N ASN A 328 -8.41 24.42 -13.47
CA ASN A 328 -7.66 25.50 -14.11
C ASN A 328 -8.41 26.85 -14.07
N SER A 329 -9.75 26.86 -14.02
CA SER A 329 -10.55 28.10 -13.96
C SER A 329 -10.71 28.68 -12.55
N GLN A 330 -10.75 27.82 -11.52
CA GLN A 330 -10.95 28.19 -10.12
C GLN A 330 -9.70 27.97 -9.26
N GLY A 331 -8.59 27.52 -9.84
CA GLY A 331 -7.46 26.97 -9.10
C GLY A 331 -6.86 27.90 -8.05
N SER A 332 -6.75 29.20 -8.37
CA SER A 332 -6.28 30.21 -7.42
C SER A 332 -7.13 30.31 -6.14
N ASN A 333 -8.46 30.10 -6.25
CA ASN A 333 -9.39 30.10 -5.12
C ASN A 333 -9.37 28.78 -4.35
N LEU A 334 -9.02 27.68 -5.03
CA LEU A 334 -9.00 26.31 -4.47
C LEU A 334 -7.61 25.89 -3.97
N GLY A 335 -6.59 26.74 -4.13
CA GLY A 335 -5.20 26.41 -3.81
C GLY A 335 -4.52 25.47 -4.80
N ILE A 336 -5.07 25.31 -6.01
CA ILE A 336 -4.51 24.49 -7.11
C ILE A 336 -3.56 25.35 -7.96
N LEU A 337 -2.37 24.83 -8.24
CA LEU A 337 -1.35 25.45 -9.10
C LEU A 337 -1.49 25.04 -10.57
N GLU A 338 -1.72 23.76 -10.81
CA GLU A 338 -1.77 23.17 -12.15
C GLU A 338 -2.59 21.86 -12.12
N ALA A 339 -3.44 21.63 -13.12
CA ALA A 339 -4.13 20.35 -13.33
C ALA A 339 -3.77 19.77 -14.71
N GLY A 340 -3.17 18.57 -14.71
CA GLY A 340 -2.83 17.81 -15.91
C GLY A 340 -3.73 16.59 -16.12
N LEU A 341 -3.90 16.16 -17.38
CA LEU A 341 -4.73 15.02 -17.77
C LEU A 341 -3.93 13.92 -18.46
N GLN A 342 -4.16 12.67 -18.07
CA GLN A 342 -3.78 11.47 -18.82
C GLN A 342 -5.06 10.69 -19.16
N ALA A 343 -5.23 10.33 -20.43
CA ALA A 343 -6.45 9.74 -20.98
C ALA A 343 -6.18 8.41 -21.70
N SER A 344 -7.04 7.42 -21.49
CA SER A 344 -6.88 6.06 -22.01
C SER A 344 -7.10 5.91 -23.53
N SER A 345 -7.80 6.85 -24.14
CA SER A 345 -7.87 7.04 -25.60
C SER A 345 -6.53 7.47 -26.22
N GLY A 346 -5.60 7.95 -25.39
CA GLY A 346 -4.33 8.55 -25.80
C GLY A 346 -4.41 10.05 -26.14
N THR A 347 -5.58 10.68 -26.00
CA THR A 347 -5.76 12.13 -26.24
C THR A 347 -5.41 12.97 -25.01
N ASN A 348 -4.11 13.11 -24.74
CA ASN A 348 -3.61 13.94 -23.65
C ASN A 348 -3.80 15.44 -23.97
N ASP A 349 -4.72 16.13 -23.29
CA ASP A 349 -4.83 17.61 -23.30
C ASP A 349 -3.75 18.30 -22.44
N GLY A 350 -2.54 17.73 -22.46
CA GLY A 350 -1.36 18.35 -21.90
C GLY A 350 -0.87 19.48 -22.79
N GLN A 351 -1.54 20.63 -22.79
CA GLN A 351 -0.96 21.91 -23.24
C GLN A 351 0.11 22.42 -22.24
N SER A 352 1.03 21.52 -21.86
CA SER A 352 2.28 21.83 -21.18
C SER A 352 3.43 21.75 -22.20
N GLY A 353 3.55 22.80 -23.00
CA GLY A 353 4.88 23.35 -23.32
C GLY A 353 5.81 22.67 -24.35
N ASN A 354 5.46 21.57 -25.03
CA ASN A 354 6.38 21.02 -26.06
C ASN A 354 6.61 21.96 -27.27
N ALA A 355 5.70 22.93 -27.50
CA ALA A 355 5.94 24.03 -28.45
C ALA A 355 7.15 24.91 -28.03
N GLY A 356 7.39 25.07 -26.72
CA GLY A 356 8.52 25.81 -26.18
C GLY A 356 9.86 25.11 -26.38
N MET A 357 9.89 23.76 -26.37
CA MET A 357 11.13 23.01 -26.64
C MET A 357 11.53 23.08 -28.10
N ILE A 358 10.59 22.98 -29.05
CA ILE A 358 10.89 23.11 -30.49
C ILE A 358 11.31 24.55 -30.81
N ALA A 359 10.59 25.55 -30.30
CA ALA A 359 10.98 26.95 -30.46
C ALA A 359 12.35 27.23 -29.82
N GLY A 360 12.63 26.71 -28.62
CA GLY A 360 13.90 26.87 -27.92
C GLY A 360 15.09 26.19 -28.62
N ILE A 361 14.89 25.00 -29.21
CA ILE A 361 15.91 24.32 -30.01
C ILE A 361 16.19 25.12 -31.31
N VAL A 362 15.15 25.59 -32.01
CA VAL A 362 15.34 26.41 -33.22
C VAL A 362 16.01 27.75 -32.89
N LEU A 363 15.59 28.44 -31.82
CA LEU A 363 16.20 29.69 -31.39
C LEU A 363 17.66 29.46 -30.95
N GLY A 364 17.93 28.38 -30.21
CA GLY A 364 19.28 27.99 -29.78
C GLY A 364 20.20 27.66 -30.95
N ILE A 365 19.71 26.95 -31.97
CA ILE A 365 20.46 26.68 -33.22
C ILE A 365 20.73 27.99 -33.97
N VAL A 366 19.74 28.88 -34.10
CA VAL A 366 19.91 30.19 -34.77
C VAL A 366 20.91 31.07 -34.02
N ILE A 367 20.87 31.11 -32.68
CA ILE A 367 21.84 31.85 -31.86
C ILE A 367 23.23 31.25 -31.98
N MET A 368 23.38 29.91 -31.94
CA MET A 368 24.67 29.25 -32.15
C MET A 368 25.24 29.51 -33.54
N LEU A 369 24.42 29.45 -34.61
CA LEU A 369 24.85 29.77 -35.97
C LEU A 369 25.24 31.24 -36.11
N ALA A 370 24.50 32.16 -35.47
CA ALA A 370 24.86 33.58 -35.43
C ALA A 370 26.18 33.82 -34.71
N LEU A 371 26.41 33.18 -33.55
CA LEU A 371 27.68 33.27 -32.82
C LEU A 371 28.86 32.71 -33.62
N VAL A 372 28.68 31.57 -34.31
CA VAL A 372 29.71 31.00 -35.21
C VAL A 372 29.99 31.95 -36.38
N ALA A 373 28.96 32.53 -37.01
CA ALA A 373 29.15 33.48 -38.10
C ALA A 373 29.87 34.76 -37.64
N ILE A 374 29.52 35.30 -36.47
CA ILE A 374 30.20 36.44 -35.84
C ILE A 374 31.67 36.09 -35.56
N LEU A 375 31.96 34.92 -35.00
CA LEU A 375 33.31 34.45 -34.72
C LEU A 375 34.16 34.37 -36.01
N VAL A 376 33.60 33.79 -37.08
CA VAL A 376 34.25 33.70 -38.40
C VAL A 376 34.53 35.09 -38.98
N VAL A 377 33.60 36.04 -38.86
CA VAL A 377 33.82 37.43 -39.32
C VAL A 377 34.90 38.13 -38.49
N LEU A 378 34.94 37.95 -37.17
CA LEU A 378 35.95 38.54 -36.29
C LEU A 378 37.36 37.98 -36.54
N VAL A 379 37.47 36.68 -36.85
CA VAL A 379 38.73 36.04 -37.25
C VAL A 379 39.16 36.52 -38.65
N ASN A 380 38.26 36.53 -39.63
CA ASN A 380 38.57 36.97 -41.01
C ASN A 380 38.96 38.46 -41.07
N LYS A 381 38.37 39.31 -40.24
CA LYS A 381 38.77 40.72 -40.11
C LYS A 381 39.99 40.95 -39.20
N ARG A 382 40.63 39.89 -38.70
CA ARG A 382 41.81 39.91 -37.81
C ARG A 382 41.63 40.74 -36.51
N VAL A 383 40.38 40.92 -36.06
CA VAL A 383 40.07 41.68 -34.83
C VAL A 383 40.36 40.85 -33.58
N VAL A 384 40.30 39.52 -33.70
CA VAL A 384 40.61 38.57 -32.62
C VAL A 384 41.68 37.60 -33.10
N ARG A 385 42.79 37.46 -32.33
CA ARG A 385 43.71 36.32 -32.48
C ARG A 385 43.07 35.12 -31.78
N MET A 386 42.90 34.00 -32.49
CA MET A 386 42.46 32.76 -31.82
C MET A 386 43.47 32.37 -30.74
N PRO A 387 43.03 32.01 -29.52
CA PRO A 387 43.88 31.29 -28.59
C PRO A 387 44.21 29.91 -29.16
N SER A 388 45.46 29.47 -29.01
CA SER A 388 45.88 28.13 -29.43
C SER A 388 45.15 27.06 -28.63
N LEU A 389 44.33 26.26 -29.31
CA LEU A 389 43.75 25.04 -28.74
C LEU A 389 44.89 24.07 -28.39
N PRO A 390 44.93 23.49 -27.18
CA PRO A 390 45.80 22.36 -26.90
C PRO A 390 45.38 21.14 -27.75
N PRO A 391 46.31 20.25 -28.13
CA PRO A 391 46.00 19.11 -28.98
C PRO A 391 45.07 18.12 -28.25
N MET A 392 44.02 17.68 -28.94
CA MET A 392 43.15 16.59 -28.48
C MET A 392 43.95 15.28 -28.42
N PRO A 393 43.86 14.49 -27.32
CA PRO A 393 44.45 13.16 -27.29
C PRO A 393 43.75 12.23 -28.29
N THR A 394 44.51 11.50 -29.07
CA THR A 394 44.00 10.59 -30.11
C THR A 394 43.37 9.34 -29.49
N MET A 395 42.07 9.13 -29.71
CA MET A 395 41.37 7.91 -29.30
C MET A 395 41.75 6.71 -30.17
N SER A 396 42.78 5.97 -29.77
CA SER A 396 43.27 4.75 -30.44
C SER A 396 42.82 3.46 -29.74
N TRP A 397 41.52 3.27 -29.50
CA TRP A 397 40.99 1.99 -28.96
C TRP A 397 40.18 1.18 -29.98
N LEU A 398 39.54 1.81 -30.96
CA LEU A 398 38.64 1.14 -31.90
C LEU A 398 39.35 0.57 -33.15
N GLN A 399 40.31 -0.35 -32.97
CA GLN A 399 40.75 -1.21 -34.07
C GLN A 399 41.31 -2.58 -33.62
N ARG A 400 40.73 -3.65 -34.21
CA ARG A 400 41.06 -5.09 -34.11
C ARG A 400 40.70 -5.83 -32.80
N ARG A 401 39.69 -6.70 -32.90
CA ARG A 401 39.93 -8.12 -33.28
C ARG A 401 38.65 -8.83 -33.78
N SER A 402 38.73 -9.40 -34.98
CA SER A 402 37.98 -10.60 -35.40
C SER A 402 38.95 -11.79 -35.34
N GLY A 403 38.46 -13.03 -35.22
CA GLY A 403 39.30 -14.25 -35.16
C GLY A 403 40.10 -14.54 -36.45
N SER A 404 40.95 -15.57 -36.55
CA SER A 404 41.29 -16.72 -35.66
C SER A 404 42.68 -17.31 -36.11
N HIS A 405 43.21 -18.51 -35.78
CA HIS A 405 42.81 -19.69 -34.98
C HIS A 405 44.10 -20.46 -34.56
N GLU A 406 44.18 -21.02 -33.32
CA GLU A 406 45.16 -22.04 -32.83
C GLU A 406 46.69 -21.74 -32.91
N GLU A 407 47.59 -22.31 -32.10
CA GLU A 407 47.65 -23.65 -31.48
C GLU A 407 48.21 -23.63 -30.02
N LEU A 408 48.10 -24.76 -29.29
CA LEU A 408 48.19 -24.86 -27.82
C LEU A 408 49.59 -25.19 -27.24
N GLY A 409 49.82 -24.81 -25.98
CA GLY A 409 50.92 -25.38 -25.17
C GLY A 409 51.05 -24.85 -23.73
N GLY A 410 50.64 -25.65 -22.73
CA GLY A 410 51.04 -25.48 -21.32
C GLY A 410 49.99 -24.84 -20.38
N PRO A 411 49.86 -25.27 -19.10
CA PRO A 411 48.61 -25.10 -18.37
C PRO A 411 48.59 -24.00 -17.29
N LEU A 412 47.37 -23.46 -17.09
CA LEU A 412 46.74 -23.05 -15.84
C LEU A 412 47.62 -22.50 -14.71
N ASP A 413 47.49 -21.20 -14.41
CA ASP A 413 47.12 -20.83 -13.04
C ASP A 413 46.34 -19.50 -12.92
N LEU A 414 45.71 -19.36 -11.75
CA LEU A 414 45.00 -18.24 -11.12
C LEU A 414 45.44 -16.82 -11.56
N GLY A 415 44.59 -15.79 -11.60
CA GLY A 415 43.57 -15.39 -10.62
C GLY A 415 43.94 -13.99 -10.08
N TYR A 416 42.97 -13.13 -9.75
CA TYR A 416 43.27 -11.72 -9.41
C TYR A 416 44.15 -11.60 -8.14
N ASP A 417 45.27 -10.90 -8.29
CA ASP A 417 46.24 -10.64 -7.23
C ASP A 417 45.73 -9.54 -6.28
N ASN A 418 45.64 -9.83 -4.98
CA ASN A 418 45.02 -8.94 -3.98
C ASN A 418 46.01 -8.65 -2.83
N PRO A 419 46.72 -7.49 -2.86
CA PRO A 419 47.98 -7.29 -2.13
C PRO A 419 47.79 -6.88 -0.67
N MET A 420 47.09 -7.70 0.13
CA MET A 420 46.86 -7.47 1.56
C MET A 420 47.36 -8.60 2.48
N PHE A 421 47.77 -9.76 1.94
CA PHE A 421 48.09 -10.94 2.76
C PHE A 421 49.54 -11.46 2.68
N ASP A 422 50.42 -10.88 1.83
CA ASP A 422 51.81 -11.33 1.70
C ASP A 422 52.76 -10.76 2.77
N LYS A 423 52.55 -11.17 4.03
CA LYS A 423 53.62 -11.17 5.05
C LYS A 423 53.55 -12.44 5.90
N PRO A 424 54.69 -13.13 6.12
CA PRO A 424 54.70 -14.42 6.80
C PRO A 424 54.40 -14.29 8.29
N THR A 425 53.51 -15.15 8.78
CA THR A 425 53.30 -15.41 10.21
C THR A 425 54.53 -16.07 10.82
N VAL A 426 55.14 -15.40 11.79
CA VAL A 426 56.04 -16.01 12.78
C VAL A 426 55.48 -15.66 14.16
N CYS A 427 54.92 -16.65 14.85
CA CYS A 427 54.52 -16.49 16.24
C CYS A 427 55.75 -16.45 17.14
N PRO A 428 55.87 -15.47 18.07
CA PRO A 428 56.74 -15.58 19.23
C PRO A 428 55.98 -16.20 20.41
N ASP A 429 56.69 -17.00 21.21
CA ASP A 429 56.15 -17.71 22.37
C ASP A 429 55.72 -16.81 23.54
N ILE A 430 54.88 -17.38 24.41
CA ILE A 430 54.35 -16.80 25.64
C ILE A 430 55.46 -16.70 26.72
N PRO A 431 55.71 -15.53 27.32
CA PRO A 431 56.44 -15.44 28.58
C PRO A 431 55.51 -15.55 29.80
N SER A 432 55.96 -16.32 30.79
CA SER A 432 55.27 -16.61 32.03
C SER A 432 55.29 -15.47 33.07
N LEU A 433 54.34 -15.57 34.00
CA LEU A 433 54.35 -15.15 35.42
C LEU A 433 55.51 -14.28 35.96
N TYR A 434 55.11 -13.32 36.81
CA TYR A 434 55.85 -12.38 37.68
C TYR A 434 55.84 -10.89 37.23
N ALA A 435 55.56 -10.04 38.23
CA ALA A 435 55.29 -8.59 38.17
C ALA A 435 56.59 -7.74 38.04
N PRO A 436 56.56 -6.38 37.98
CA PRO A 436 55.44 -5.43 38.17
C PRO A 436 55.30 -4.30 37.13
N GLU A 437 54.29 -3.43 37.33
CA GLU A 437 54.09 -2.02 36.92
C GLU A 437 54.91 -1.46 35.71
N ILE A 438 54.33 -0.71 34.75
CA ILE A 438 53.79 0.66 34.93
C ILE A 438 52.82 1.04 33.77
N ASN A 439 51.71 1.67 34.14
CA ASN A 439 50.81 2.58 33.40
C ASN A 439 51.00 2.86 31.89
N MET A 440 49.92 2.63 31.12
CA MET A 440 49.13 3.71 30.48
C MET A 440 47.76 3.19 30.01
N SER A 441 46.70 3.43 30.80
CA SER A 441 45.32 3.08 30.44
C SER A 441 44.65 4.19 29.62
N ILE A 442 44.28 3.92 28.37
CA ILE A 442 43.38 4.78 27.60
C ILE A 442 41.94 4.43 27.96
N THR A 443 41.19 5.43 28.40
CA THR A 443 39.80 5.31 28.86
C THR A 443 38.85 5.08 27.68
N MET A 444 38.07 3.99 27.71
CA MET A 444 36.83 3.87 26.93
C MET A 444 35.62 3.96 27.86
N GLY A 445 34.61 4.72 27.43
CA GLY A 445 33.39 4.97 28.20
C GLY A 445 32.48 3.74 28.28
N ARG A 446 31.74 3.62 29.38
CA ARG A 446 30.78 2.54 29.63
C ARG A 446 29.67 2.51 28.57
N SER A 447 29.59 1.46 27.77
CA SER A 447 28.32 0.97 27.25
C SER A 447 27.79 -0.11 28.18
N GLN A 448 26.64 0.13 28.81
CA GLN A 448 25.91 -0.92 29.53
C GLN A 448 25.03 -1.67 28.53
N VAL A 449 25.51 -2.82 28.05
CA VAL A 449 24.65 -3.83 27.42
C VAL A 449 25.10 -5.20 27.94
N HIS A 450 24.37 -5.72 28.93
CA HIS A 450 24.61 -7.05 29.47
C HIS A 450 23.83 -8.06 28.61
N PHE A 451 24.53 -8.96 27.91
CA PHE A 451 23.89 -10.01 27.12
C PHE A 451 23.96 -11.33 27.89
N VAL A 452 22.85 -11.69 28.54
CA VAL A 452 22.72 -12.98 29.25
C VAL A 452 22.35 -14.06 28.23
N ASN A 453 23.14 -15.13 28.19
CA ASN A 453 22.89 -16.28 27.31
C ASN A 453 21.81 -17.19 27.95
N PRO A 454 20.63 -17.37 27.33
CA PRO A 454 19.50 -18.12 27.93
C PRO A 454 19.72 -19.64 28.03
N VAL A 455 20.92 -20.14 27.70
CA VAL A 455 21.32 -21.56 27.84
C VAL A 455 21.96 -21.87 29.20
N TYR A 456 22.30 -20.86 30.01
CA TYR A 456 22.87 -21.04 31.35
C TYR A 456 22.05 -20.27 32.40
N ASP A 457 21.62 -20.98 33.45
CA ASP A 457 20.88 -20.41 34.59
C ASP A 457 21.86 -19.73 35.58
N GLU A 458 21.52 -18.56 36.11
CA GLU A 458 22.42 -17.69 36.89
C GLU A 458 22.62 -18.15 38.35
N LYS A 459 22.63 -19.47 38.60
CA LYS A 459 22.63 -20.07 39.96
C LYS A 459 23.68 -21.15 40.21
N GLU A 460 24.91 -20.94 39.72
CA GLU A 460 26.10 -21.62 40.25
C GLU A 460 27.25 -20.63 40.51
N THR A 461 27.15 -19.84 41.59
CA THR A 461 28.32 -19.26 42.27
C THR A 461 27.97 -18.93 43.73
N ASP A 462 27.92 -19.95 44.58
CA ASP A 462 28.02 -19.80 46.03
C ASP A 462 28.86 -20.94 46.63
N PHE A 463 30.18 -20.85 46.41
CA PHE A 463 31.18 -21.64 47.13
C PHE A 463 31.98 -20.70 48.02
N ASN A 464 31.68 -20.68 49.33
CA ASN A 464 32.53 -20.13 50.40
C ASN A 464 32.05 -20.59 51.79
N ALA A 465 32.30 -21.85 52.14
CA ALA A 465 32.49 -22.36 53.50
C ALA A 465 33.10 -23.78 53.46
#